data_AF-A0A8C6DYR7-F1
#
_entry.id   AF-A0A8C6DYR7-F1
#
_cell.length_a   1.000
_cell.length_b   1.000
_cell.length_c   1.000
_cell.angle_alpha   90.00
_cell.angle_beta   90.00
_cell.angle_gamma   90.00
#
_symmetry.space_group_name_H-M   'P 1'
#
loop_
_entity.id
_entity.type
_entity.pdbx_description
1 polymer ?
#
loop_
_entity_poly.entity_id
_entity_poly.type
_entity_poly.pdbx_seq_one_letter_code
_entity_poly.pdbx_strand_id
1 'polypeptide(L)'
;CAQSSRRKNINSLEQKIRCLEKQRKELLEVNQQWDQQFRSMKELYERKVAELKSKLDSAERFLGTLEKERMQSPRESCPPRCWTSEPLRRAEKEKESLNGELHELKVENNLLKEKNALMNHKKQHYECEIKRLNKALQDALKVECSSPEDGLGKSEMECSREEMWMEMEVLKQQVQIYEEDFKKERSDRERLNQEKEELQQIIQTSQSQLNRLNSQIKACQMEKEKLERQLKQMCFPTCNCGWNFHPRDPYLLTGAGAVQDLQKHPPDYQWYAPDQFPPDVQHRASGLPSEKKASQ
;
A
#
# COMPACT_ATOMS: atom_id res chain seq x y z
N CYS A 1 41.08 34.32 -10.74
CA CYS A 1 39.71 34.28 -11.31
C CYS A 1 38.95 32.97 -11.06
N ALA A 2 39.55 31.79 -11.20
CA ALA A 2 38.83 30.49 -11.11
C ALA A 2 38.08 30.23 -9.78
N GLN A 3 38.63 30.65 -8.63
CA GLN A 3 37.98 30.47 -7.32
C GLN A 3 36.69 31.29 -7.16
N SER A 4 36.60 32.45 -7.82
CA SER A 4 35.40 33.31 -7.78
C SER A 4 34.26 32.69 -8.62
N SER A 5 34.59 32.11 -9.78
CA SER A 5 33.61 31.40 -10.62
C SER A 5 33.04 30.16 -9.91
N ARG A 6 33.90 29.38 -9.24
CA ARG A 6 33.47 28.20 -8.47
C ARG A 6 32.54 28.56 -7.31
N ARG A 7 32.81 29.63 -6.57
CA ARG A 7 31.91 30.12 -5.51
C ARG A 7 30.56 30.61 -6.05
N LYS A 8 30.55 31.33 -7.18
CA LYS A 8 29.30 31.77 -7.82
C LYS A 8 28.45 30.58 -8.27
N ASN A 9 29.07 29.51 -8.77
CA ASN A 9 28.38 28.29 -9.18
C ASN A 9 27.77 27.54 -7.97
N ILE A 10 28.53 27.41 -6.87
CA ILE A 10 28.03 26.82 -5.62
C ILE A 10 26.84 27.61 -5.08
N ASN A 11 26.91 28.95 -5.05
CA ASN A 11 25.81 29.79 -4.59
C ASN A 11 24.55 29.66 -5.47
N SER A 12 24.73 29.48 -6.79
CA SER A 12 23.62 29.23 -7.73
C SER A 12 22.96 27.87 -7.47
N LEU A 13 23.75 26.82 -7.25
CA LEU A 13 23.25 25.50 -6.91
C LEU A 13 22.49 25.51 -5.57
N GLU A 14 23.01 26.21 -4.56
CA GLU A 14 22.32 26.39 -3.27
C GLU A 14 20.99 27.12 -3.41
N GLN A 15 20.91 28.14 -4.28
CA GLN A 15 19.64 28.81 -4.59
C GLN A 15 18.65 27.86 -5.25
N LYS A 16 19.11 27.05 -6.23
CA LYS A 16 18.27 26.06 -6.90
C LYS A 16 17.76 25.00 -5.92
N ILE A 17 18.61 24.50 -5.01
CA ILE A 17 18.21 23.56 -3.96
C ILE A 17 17.11 24.16 -3.08
N ARG A 18 17.28 25.40 -2.61
CA ARG A 18 16.25 26.08 -1.80
C ARG A 18 14.92 26.23 -2.54
N CYS A 19 14.96 26.57 -3.82
CA CYS A 19 13.74 26.68 -4.64
C CYS A 19 13.04 25.31 -4.79
N LEU A 20 13.78 24.25 -5.06
CA LEU A 20 13.23 22.89 -5.18
C LEU A 20 12.67 22.38 -3.85
N GLU A 21 13.33 22.68 -2.73
CA GLU A 21 12.83 22.35 -1.39
C GLU A 21 11.50 23.06 -1.10
N LYS A 22 11.37 24.32 -1.53
CA LYS A 22 10.12 25.08 -1.40
C LYS A 22 9.01 24.45 -2.25
N GLN A 23 9.28 24.16 -3.52
CA GLN A 23 8.33 23.51 -4.42
C GLN A 23 7.90 22.12 -3.91
N ARG A 24 8.84 21.34 -3.36
CA ARG A 24 8.54 20.04 -2.74
C ARG A 24 7.58 20.19 -1.55
N LYS A 25 7.79 21.20 -0.71
CA LYS A 25 6.89 21.48 0.43
C LYS A 25 5.49 21.90 -0.06
N GLU A 26 5.41 22.80 -1.04
CA GLU A 26 4.14 23.24 -1.63
C GLU A 26 3.39 22.06 -2.28
N LEU A 27 4.09 21.18 -3.01
CA LEU A 27 3.50 19.97 -3.58
C LEU A 27 2.99 19.00 -2.51
N LEU A 28 3.75 18.80 -1.43
CA LEU A 28 3.31 17.97 -0.31
C LEU A 28 2.07 18.55 0.38
N GLU A 29 1.98 19.86 0.53
CA GLU A 29 0.82 20.52 1.12
C GLU A 29 -0.42 20.38 0.23
N VAL A 30 -0.29 20.58 -1.09
CA VAL A 30 -1.39 20.36 -2.05
C VAL A 30 -1.82 18.89 -2.06
N ASN A 31 -0.87 17.96 -2.01
CA ASN A 31 -1.17 16.53 -1.93
C ASN A 31 -1.92 16.16 -0.65
N GLN A 32 -1.49 16.71 0.50
CA GLN A 32 -2.15 16.52 1.78
C GLN A 32 -3.58 17.10 1.78
N GLN A 33 -3.78 18.28 1.18
CA GLN A 33 -5.10 18.86 1.02
C GLN A 33 -5.99 17.99 0.13
N TRP A 34 -5.47 17.48 -0.99
CA TRP A 34 -6.17 16.56 -1.89
C TRP A 34 -6.59 15.28 -1.17
N ASP A 35 -5.69 14.67 -0.41
CA ASP A 35 -5.98 13.49 0.39
C ASP A 35 -7.08 13.76 1.41
N GLN A 36 -7.05 14.91 2.08
CA GLN A 36 -8.08 15.29 3.05
C GLN A 36 -9.44 15.48 2.36
N GLN A 37 -9.49 16.18 1.22
CA GLN A 37 -10.71 16.38 0.45
C GLN A 37 -11.26 15.04 -0.05
N PHE A 38 -10.40 14.17 -0.58
CA PHE A 38 -10.79 12.85 -1.04
C PHE A 38 -11.35 11.98 0.08
N ARG A 39 -10.68 11.93 1.25
CA ARG A 39 -11.16 11.20 2.43
C ARG A 39 -12.51 11.72 2.91
N SER A 40 -12.64 13.04 3.05
CA SER A 40 -13.89 13.69 3.51
C SER A 40 -15.05 13.39 2.55
N MET A 41 -14.79 13.48 1.24
CA MET A 41 -15.77 13.17 0.20
C MET A 41 -16.14 11.68 0.20
N LYS A 42 -15.15 10.78 0.29
CA LYS A 42 -15.35 9.33 0.34
C LYS A 42 -16.22 8.93 1.52
N GLU A 43 -15.91 9.42 2.72
CA GLU A 43 -16.71 9.15 3.91
C GLU A 43 -18.15 9.67 3.79
N LEU A 44 -18.35 10.85 3.19
CA LEU A 44 -19.70 11.39 2.96
C LEU A 44 -20.54 10.45 2.09
N TYR A 45 -19.96 9.98 0.99
CA TYR A 45 -20.67 9.06 0.09
C TYR A 45 -20.84 7.67 0.70
N GLU A 46 -19.86 7.16 1.46
CA GLU A 46 -20.01 5.90 2.19
C GLU A 46 -21.14 5.97 3.22
N ARG A 47 -21.23 7.07 3.98
CA ARG A 47 -22.37 7.33 4.87
C ARG A 47 -23.69 7.39 4.11
N LYS A 48 -23.73 8.06 2.95
CA LYS A 48 -24.95 8.15 2.15
C LYS A 48 -25.41 6.79 1.61
N VAL A 49 -24.47 5.97 1.16
CA VAL A 49 -24.75 4.60 0.71
C VAL A 49 -25.30 3.75 1.86
N ALA A 50 -24.72 3.85 3.06
CA ALA A 50 -25.21 3.15 4.24
C ALA A 50 -26.62 3.59 4.65
N GLU A 51 -26.91 4.91 4.60
CA GLU A 51 -28.24 5.45 4.88
C GLU A 51 -29.30 4.91 3.89
N LEU A 52 -28.98 4.92 2.59
CA LEU A 52 -29.89 4.42 1.56
C LEU A 52 -30.13 2.91 1.68
N LYS A 53 -29.08 2.12 1.98
CA LYS A 53 -29.22 0.69 2.25
C LYS A 53 -30.12 0.43 3.46
N SER A 54 -29.93 1.15 4.56
CA SER A 54 -30.79 1.02 5.75
C SER A 54 -32.26 1.39 5.46
N LYS A 55 -32.50 2.44 4.66
CA LYS A 55 -33.87 2.80 4.22
C LYS A 55 -34.49 1.74 3.32
N LEU A 56 -33.72 1.16 2.41
CA LEU A 56 -34.16 0.06 1.55
C LEU A 56 -34.53 -1.17 2.38
N ASP A 57 -33.63 -1.61 3.28
CA ASP A 57 -33.88 -2.74 4.17
C ASP A 57 -35.13 -2.52 5.05
N SER A 58 -35.36 -1.28 5.47
CA SER A 58 -36.55 -0.92 6.25
C SER A 58 -37.82 -1.00 5.40
N ALA A 59 -37.80 -0.45 4.18
CA ALA A 59 -38.92 -0.54 3.24
C ALA A 59 -39.24 -1.98 2.82
N GLU A 60 -38.22 -2.81 2.56
CA GLU A 60 -38.37 -4.24 2.28
C GLU A 60 -39.01 -4.98 3.45
N ARG A 61 -38.59 -4.68 4.69
CA ARG A 61 -39.24 -5.21 5.90
C ARG A 61 -40.71 -4.80 6.00
N PHE A 62 -41.04 -3.53 5.73
CA PHE A 62 -42.43 -3.04 5.72
C PHE A 62 -43.28 -3.71 4.63
N LEU A 63 -42.74 -3.90 3.42
CA LEU A 63 -43.43 -4.61 2.35
C LEU A 63 -43.65 -6.08 2.70
N GLY A 64 -42.65 -6.74 3.29
CA GLY A 64 -42.77 -8.12 3.74
C GLY A 64 -43.80 -8.32 4.85
N THR A 65 -43.97 -7.35 5.75
CA THR A 65 -45.07 -7.38 6.75
C THR A 65 -46.43 -7.20 6.09
N LEU A 66 -46.56 -6.26 5.16
CA LEU A 66 -47.81 -5.96 4.48
C LEU A 66 -48.25 -7.11 3.55
N GLU A 67 -47.29 -7.80 2.94
CA GLU A 67 -47.53 -9.03 2.17
C GLU A 67 -48.00 -10.18 3.08
N LYS A 68 -47.39 -10.35 4.26
CA LYS A 68 -47.86 -11.33 5.26
C LYS A 68 -49.27 -11.03 5.75
N GLU A 69 -49.60 -9.77 6.03
CA GLU A 69 -50.96 -9.35 6.40
C GLU A 69 -51.97 -9.61 5.26
N ARG A 70 -51.58 -9.35 4.01
CA ARG A 70 -52.41 -9.67 2.83
C ARG A 70 -52.70 -11.17 2.71
N MET A 71 -51.71 -12.01 2.95
CA MET A 71 -51.87 -13.48 2.90
C MET A 71 -52.67 -14.02 4.08
N GLN A 72 -52.78 -13.27 5.18
CA GLN A 72 -53.56 -13.64 6.37
C GLN A 72 -55.02 -13.16 6.31
N SER A 73 -55.40 -12.30 5.36
CA SER A 73 -56.77 -11.78 5.24
C SER A 73 -57.67 -12.69 4.38
N PRO A 74 -58.75 -13.29 4.94
CA PRO A 74 -59.72 -14.05 4.16
C PRO A 74 -60.49 -13.15 3.18
N ARG A 75 -60.58 -13.62 1.94
CA ARG A 75 -61.20 -12.99 0.78
C ARG A 75 -62.74 -12.95 0.94
N GLU A 76 -63.30 -11.85 1.43
CA GLU A 76 -64.75 -11.60 1.40
C GLU A 76 -65.18 -10.87 0.11
N SER A 77 -66.00 -11.56 -0.69
CA SER A 77 -66.88 -11.03 -1.77
C SER A 77 -68.23 -10.66 -1.12
N CYS A 78 -69.02 -9.61 -1.40
CA CYS A 78 -69.32 -8.76 -2.56
C CYS A 78 -70.02 -7.44 -2.07
N PRO A 79 -70.29 -6.43 -2.94
CA PRO A 79 -70.77 -5.08 -2.56
C PRO A 79 -72.29 -4.87 -2.70
N PRO A 80 -72.89 -3.82 -2.06
CA PRO A 80 -73.45 -2.74 -2.88
C PRO A 80 -73.46 -1.33 -2.24
N ARG A 81 -72.90 -0.36 -2.99
CA ARG A 81 -73.59 0.89 -3.37
C ARG A 81 -73.78 2.05 -2.35
N CYS A 82 -72.89 2.22 -1.37
CA CYS A 82 -72.81 3.48 -0.57
C CYS A 82 -71.43 4.17 -0.60
N TRP A 83 -70.46 3.62 -1.33
CA TRP A 83 -69.08 4.09 -1.35
C TRP A 83 -68.72 4.96 -2.55
N THR A 84 -69.63 5.35 -3.45
CA THR A 84 -69.22 6.12 -4.65
C THR A 84 -68.97 7.60 -4.38
N SER A 85 -69.54 8.18 -3.32
CA SER A 85 -69.36 9.60 -3.01
C SER A 85 -68.04 9.91 -2.30
N GLU A 86 -67.48 8.96 -1.55
CA GLU A 86 -66.35 9.22 -0.66
C GLU A 86 -64.96 9.11 -1.33
N PRO A 87 -64.70 8.13 -2.21
CA PRO A 87 -63.55 8.12 -3.11
C PRO A 87 -63.60 9.26 -4.11
N LEU A 88 -64.80 9.66 -4.58
CA LEU A 88 -64.95 10.82 -5.46
C LEU A 88 -64.63 12.12 -4.72
N ARG A 89 -65.15 12.32 -3.50
CA ARG A 89 -64.76 13.48 -2.66
C ARG A 89 -63.29 13.49 -2.29
N ARG A 90 -62.67 12.34 -2.06
CA ARG A 90 -61.21 12.25 -1.82
C ARG A 90 -60.43 12.62 -3.08
N ALA A 91 -60.82 12.10 -4.24
CA ALA A 91 -60.22 12.45 -5.52
C ALA A 91 -60.41 13.93 -5.89
N GLU A 92 -61.55 14.54 -5.54
CA GLU A 92 -61.79 15.98 -5.74
C GLU A 92 -60.90 16.84 -4.85
N LYS A 93 -60.72 16.47 -3.58
CA LYS A 93 -59.79 17.15 -2.65
C LYS A 93 -58.34 16.97 -3.08
N GLU A 94 -57.97 15.78 -3.55
CA GLU A 94 -56.64 15.52 -4.11
C GLU A 94 -56.41 16.35 -5.38
N LYS A 95 -57.41 16.45 -6.27
CA LYS A 95 -57.35 17.30 -7.46
C LYS A 95 -57.18 18.78 -7.09
N GLU A 96 -57.88 19.25 -6.07
CA GLU A 96 -57.75 20.62 -5.57
C GLU A 96 -56.36 20.86 -4.97
N SER A 97 -55.85 19.92 -4.18
CA SER A 97 -54.48 19.95 -3.63
C SER A 97 -53.42 19.96 -4.74
N LEU A 98 -53.53 19.07 -5.72
CA LEU A 98 -52.61 18.99 -6.86
C LEU A 98 -52.69 20.24 -7.74
N ASN A 99 -53.86 20.87 -7.87
CA ASN A 99 -54.00 22.12 -8.60
C ASN A 99 -53.33 23.30 -7.85
N GLY A 100 -53.38 23.29 -6.52
CA GLY A 100 -52.61 24.21 -5.67
C GLY A 100 -51.11 24.06 -5.88
N GLU A 101 -50.58 22.84 -5.77
CA GLU A 101 -49.16 22.55 -6.05
C GLU A 101 -48.76 22.93 -7.47
N LEU A 102 -49.61 22.66 -8.48
CA LEU A 102 -49.34 23.02 -9.87
C LEU A 102 -49.25 24.54 -10.03
N HIS A 103 -50.11 25.30 -9.34
CA HIS A 103 -50.05 26.76 -9.36
C HIS A 103 -48.77 27.29 -8.69
N GLU A 104 -48.40 26.74 -7.54
CA GLU A 104 -47.16 27.09 -6.83
C GLU A 104 -45.92 26.80 -7.69
N LEU A 105 -45.84 25.60 -8.27
CA LEU A 105 -44.77 25.21 -9.19
C LEU A 105 -44.72 26.11 -10.43
N LYS A 106 -45.88 26.59 -10.92
CA LYS A 106 -45.95 27.52 -12.05
C LYS A 106 -45.36 28.88 -11.70
N VAL A 107 -45.64 29.39 -10.49
CA VAL A 107 -45.05 30.65 -9.98
C VAL A 107 -43.53 30.48 -9.80
N GLU A 108 -43.09 29.38 -9.19
CA GLU A 108 -41.67 29.10 -9.01
C GLU A 108 -40.94 28.96 -10.35
N ASN A 109 -41.53 28.28 -11.33
CA ASN A 109 -40.96 28.15 -12.67
C ASN A 109 -40.79 29.51 -13.36
N ASN A 110 -41.75 30.42 -13.20
CA ASN A 110 -41.64 31.78 -13.73
C ASN A 110 -40.53 32.57 -13.04
N LEU A 111 -40.43 32.49 -11.71
CA LEU A 111 -39.35 33.13 -10.95
C LEU A 111 -37.96 32.60 -11.36
N LEU A 112 -37.84 31.28 -11.55
CA LEU A 112 -36.61 30.66 -12.04
C LEU A 112 -36.25 31.11 -13.45
N LYS A 113 -37.24 31.28 -14.35
CA LYS A 113 -37.02 31.84 -15.69
C LYS A 113 -36.49 33.26 -15.63
N GLU A 114 -37.06 34.12 -14.79
CA GLU A 114 -36.58 35.49 -14.59
C GLU A 114 -35.16 35.52 -14.03
N LYS A 115 -34.87 34.70 -13.01
CA LYS A 115 -33.52 34.56 -12.44
C LYS A 115 -32.51 34.06 -13.47
N ASN A 116 -32.90 33.11 -14.33
CA ASN A 116 -32.07 32.59 -15.40
C ASN A 116 -31.80 33.68 -16.47
N ALA A 117 -32.82 34.45 -16.86
CA ALA A 117 -32.67 35.59 -17.76
C ALA A 117 -31.69 36.63 -17.20
N LEU A 118 -31.81 36.98 -15.92
CA LEU A 118 -30.89 37.90 -15.24
C LEU A 118 -29.45 37.36 -15.23
N MET A 119 -29.28 36.08 -14.91
CA MET A 119 -27.96 35.42 -14.91
C MET A 119 -27.35 35.42 -16.32
N ASN A 120 -28.15 35.15 -17.36
CA ASN A 120 -27.70 35.21 -18.75
C ASN A 120 -27.26 36.61 -19.17
N HIS A 121 -27.99 37.65 -18.79
CA HIS A 121 -27.55 39.03 -19.07
C HIS A 121 -26.22 39.35 -18.38
N LYS A 122 -26.03 38.91 -17.13
CA LYS A 122 -24.77 39.09 -16.41
C LYS A 122 -23.62 38.30 -17.06
N LYS A 123 -23.88 37.07 -17.51
CA LYS A 123 -22.94 36.26 -18.28
C LYS A 123 -22.53 36.96 -19.58
N GLN A 124 -23.50 37.47 -20.36
CA GLN A 124 -23.24 38.22 -21.58
C GLN A 124 -22.40 39.47 -21.33
N HIS A 125 -22.69 40.22 -20.26
CA HIS A 125 -21.88 41.37 -19.86
C HIS A 125 -20.41 40.97 -19.62
N TYR A 126 -20.17 39.90 -18.85
CA TYR A 126 -18.81 39.41 -18.62
C TYR A 126 -18.15 38.89 -19.91
N GLU A 127 -18.89 38.22 -20.79
CA GLU A 127 -18.35 37.78 -22.08
C GLU A 127 -17.93 38.96 -22.97
N CYS A 128 -18.74 40.02 -23.02
CA CYS A 128 -18.40 41.26 -23.73
C CYS A 128 -17.17 41.93 -23.11
N GLU A 129 -17.09 41.97 -21.79
CA GLU A 129 -15.96 42.57 -21.07
C GLU A 129 -14.66 41.77 -21.27
N ILE A 130 -14.72 40.44 -21.21
CA ILE A 130 -13.57 39.57 -21.51
C ILE A 130 -13.12 39.78 -22.96
N LYS A 131 -14.05 39.85 -23.92
CA LYS A 131 -13.71 40.13 -25.32
C LYS A 131 -13.02 41.50 -25.47
N ARG A 132 -13.53 42.53 -24.79
CA ARG A 132 -12.95 43.87 -24.79
C ARG A 132 -11.54 43.88 -24.20
N LEU A 133 -11.34 43.23 -23.05
CA LEU A 133 -10.06 43.12 -22.37
C LEU A 133 -9.05 42.31 -23.19
N ASN A 134 -9.45 41.17 -23.75
CA ASN A 134 -8.59 40.38 -24.64
C ASN A 134 -8.17 41.16 -25.87
N LYS A 135 -9.08 41.97 -26.44
CA LYS A 135 -8.75 42.83 -27.57
C LYS A 135 -7.74 43.92 -27.17
N ALA A 136 -7.97 44.59 -26.04
CA ALA A 136 -7.03 45.58 -25.51
C ALA A 136 -5.64 44.97 -25.22
N LEU A 137 -5.60 43.75 -24.67
CA LEU A 137 -4.37 43.01 -24.43
C LEU A 137 -3.65 42.66 -25.74
N GLN A 138 -4.36 42.16 -26.74
CA GLN A 138 -3.80 41.90 -28.06
C GLN A 138 -3.27 43.16 -28.73
N ASP A 139 -3.98 44.28 -28.61
CA ASP A 139 -3.55 45.54 -29.19
C ASP A 139 -2.31 46.10 -28.47
N ALA A 140 -2.23 45.98 -27.14
CA ALA A 140 -1.03 46.32 -26.36
C ALA A 140 0.18 45.47 -26.78
N LEU A 141 0.01 44.14 -26.85
CA LEU A 141 1.07 43.22 -27.29
C LEU A 141 1.50 43.47 -28.74
N LYS A 142 0.57 43.87 -29.62
CA LYS A 142 0.87 44.19 -31.01
C LYS A 142 1.64 45.51 -31.13
N VAL A 143 1.32 46.51 -30.30
CA VAL A 143 2.06 47.77 -30.20
C VAL A 143 3.49 47.50 -29.70
N GLU A 144 3.64 46.66 -28.68
CA GLU A 144 4.94 46.24 -28.14
C GLU A 144 5.76 45.43 -29.18
N CYS A 145 5.12 44.54 -29.96
CA CYS A 145 5.78 43.79 -31.05
C CYS A 145 6.12 44.61 -32.32
N SER A 146 5.66 45.86 -32.44
CA SER A 146 5.98 46.75 -33.56
C SER A 146 7.10 47.76 -33.28
N SER A 147 7.63 47.75 -32.06
CA SER A 147 8.90 48.40 -31.73
C SER A 147 10.07 47.51 -32.18
N PRO A 148 11.16 48.05 -32.77
CA PRO A 148 12.33 47.25 -33.12
C PRO A 148 13.12 46.92 -31.86
N GLU A 149 12.62 45.95 -31.08
CA GLU A 149 13.36 45.36 -29.97
C GLU A 149 13.94 44.01 -30.40
N ASP A 150 15.19 44.13 -30.84
CA ASP A 150 16.29 43.18 -30.89
C ASP A 150 15.95 41.67 -30.78
N GLY A 151 16.29 40.93 -31.83
CA GLY A 151 15.98 39.51 -32.04
C GLY A 151 16.71 38.51 -31.15
N LEU A 152 17.02 38.84 -29.89
CA LEU A 152 17.86 38.01 -29.02
C LEU A 152 17.05 37.13 -28.04
N GLY A 153 15.80 37.47 -27.71
CA GLY A 153 15.04 36.82 -26.63
C GLY A 153 14.10 35.66 -27.01
N LYS A 154 13.81 35.43 -28.30
CA LYS A 154 12.85 34.37 -28.72
C LYS A 154 13.44 32.96 -28.69
N SER A 155 14.75 32.85 -28.93
CA SER A 155 15.49 31.58 -28.97
C SER A 155 15.65 30.94 -27.57
N GLU A 156 15.88 31.76 -26.51
CA GLU A 156 16.07 31.24 -25.15
C GLU A 156 14.78 30.66 -24.53
N MET A 157 13.62 31.22 -24.87
CA MET A 157 12.33 30.77 -24.34
C MET A 157 11.82 29.49 -25.02
N GLU A 158 12.18 29.26 -26.29
CA GLU A 158 12.02 27.96 -26.95
C GLU A 158 12.98 26.96 -26.29
N CYS A 159 14.28 27.25 -26.19
CA CYS A 159 15.26 26.36 -25.56
C CYS A 159 14.87 25.89 -24.15
N SER A 160 14.33 26.77 -23.30
CA SER A 160 13.82 26.42 -21.96
C SER A 160 12.61 25.48 -21.98
N ARG A 161 11.76 25.57 -23.02
CA ARG A 161 10.60 24.70 -23.22
C ARG A 161 11.04 23.31 -23.66
N GLU A 162 11.99 23.21 -24.59
CA GLU A 162 12.54 21.93 -25.02
C GLU A 162 13.31 21.23 -23.89
N GLU A 163 14.07 21.98 -23.09
CA GLU A 163 14.75 21.45 -21.90
C GLU A 163 13.76 20.87 -20.87
N MET A 164 12.67 21.59 -20.58
CA MET A 164 11.60 21.09 -19.70
C MET A 164 10.93 19.83 -20.26
N TRP A 165 10.78 19.75 -21.58
CA TRP A 165 10.24 18.57 -22.26
C TRP A 165 11.17 17.36 -22.10
N MET A 166 12.49 17.55 -22.28
CA MET A 166 13.48 16.50 -22.05
C MET A 166 13.52 16.06 -20.59
N GLU A 167 13.42 17.00 -19.64
CA GLU A 167 13.40 16.70 -18.20
C GLU A 167 12.15 15.86 -17.83
N MET A 168 10.99 16.20 -18.37
CA MET A 168 9.77 15.39 -18.21
C MET A 168 9.93 13.98 -18.77
N GLU A 169 10.55 13.83 -19.95
CA GLU A 169 10.74 12.51 -20.55
C GLU A 169 11.74 11.66 -19.76
N VAL A 170 12.83 12.25 -19.26
CA VAL A 170 13.78 11.56 -18.37
C VAL A 170 13.09 11.08 -17.09
N LEU A 171 12.26 11.92 -16.47
CA LEU A 171 11.52 11.53 -15.27
C LEU A 171 10.53 10.39 -15.55
N LYS A 172 9.89 10.40 -16.72
CA LYS A 172 8.99 9.33 -17.15
C LYS A 172 9.73 8.01 -17.34
N GLN A 173 10.89 8.04 -17.99
CA GLN A 173 11.76 6.86 -18.10
C GLN A 173 12.24 6.38 -16.74
N GLN A 174 12.58 7.29 -15.81
CA GLN A 174 13.00 6.94 -14.46
C GLN A 174 11.89 6.22 -13.66
N VAL A 175 10.65 6.69 -13.76
CA VAL A 175 9.49 6.02 -13.15
C VAL A 175 9.31 4.62 -13.73
N GLN A 176 9.43 4.49 -15.05
CA GLN A 176 9.33 3.19 -15.72
C GLN A 176 10.41 2.21 -15.23
N ILE A 177 11.68 2.65 -15.12
CA ILE A 177 12.77 1.83 -14.59
C ILE A 177 12.46 1.39 -13.16
N TYR A 178 12.00 2.29 -12.29
CA TYR A 178 11.65 1.94 -10.91
C TYR A 178 10.47 0.98 -10.81
N GLU A 179 9.49 1.07 -11.71
CA GLU A 179 8.40 0.09 -11.77
C GLU A 179 8.90 -1.28 -12.19
N GLU A 180 9.81 -1.35 -13.17
CA GLU A 180 10.43 -2.60 -13.62
C GLU A 180 11.28 -3.22 -12.51
N ASP A 181 12.11 -2.42 -11.85
CA ASP A 181 12.93 -2.85 -10.70
C ASP A 181 12.07 -3.35 -9.55
N PHE A 182 10.98 -2.65 -9.23
CA PHE A 182 10.05 -3.08 -8.18
C PHE A 182 9.41 -4.43 -8.50
N LYS A 183 8.96 -4.63 -9.75
CA LYS A 183 8.37 -5.90 -10.19
C LYS A 183 9.40 -7.03 -10.11
N LYS A 184 10.64 -6.75 -10.55
CA LYS A 184 11.72 -7.73 -10.53
C LYS A 184 12.11 -8.12 -9.11
N GLU A 185 12.33 -7.15 -8.24
CA GLU A 185 12.60 -7.38 -6.80
C GLU A 185 11.48 -8.19 -6.16
N ARG A 186 10.22 -7.88 -6.49
CA ARG A 186 9.06 -8.63 -5.98
C ARG A 186 9.08 -10.08 -6.46
N SER A 187 9.38 -10.34 -7.73
CA SER A 187 9.47 -11.70 -8.29
C SER A 187 10.64 -12.49 -7.72
N ASP A 188 11.79 -11.85 -7.50
CA ASP A 188 12.97 -12.48 -6.91
C ASP A 188 12.70 -12.87 -5.45
N ARG A 189 11.97 -12.02 -4.72
CA ARG A 189 11.52 -12.33 -3.36
C ARG A 189 10.58 -13.53 -3.30
N GLU A 190 9.72 -13.71 -4.30
CA GLU A 190 8.83 -14.88 -4.37
C GLU A 190 9.60 -16.16 -4.69
N ARG A 191 10.52 -16.10 -5.66
CA ARG A 191 11.41 -17.21 -5.98
C ARG A 191 12.26 -17.64 -4.78
N LEU A 192 12.88 -16.69 -4.08
CA LEU A 192 13.67 -16.98 -2.88
C LEU A 192 12.81 -17.57 -1.76
N ASN A 193 11.57 -17.10 -1.60
CA ASN A 193 10.66 -17.68 -0.61
C ASN A 193 10.28 -19.12 -0.97
N GLN A 194 10.04 -19.41 -2.25
CA GLN A 194 9.81 -20.78 -2.73
C GLN A 194 11.01 -21.69 -2.46
N GLU A 195 12.23 -21.26 -2.80
CA GLU A 195 13.46 -22.00 -2.52
C GLU A 195 13.64 -22.25 -1.01
N LYS A 196 13.30 -21.25 -0.17
CA LYS A 196 13.32 -21.37 1.28
C LYS A 196 12.32 -22.43 1.78
N GLU A 197 11.11 -22.46 1.25
CA GLU A 197 10.08 -23.45 1.62
C GLU A 197 10.50 -24.86 1.19
N GLU A 198 11.09 -25.02 0.01
CA GLU A 198 11.64 -26.30 -0.47
C GLU A 198 12.77 -26.80 0.43
N LEU A 199 13.72 -25.95 0.79
CA LEU A 199 14.78 -26.28 1.72
C LEU A 199 14.22 -26.67 3.10
N GLN A 200 13.20 -25.96 3.59
CA GLN A 200 12.52 -26.32 4.84
C GLN A 200 11.87 -27.71 4.76
N GLN A 201 11.23 -28.06 3.65
CA GLN A 201 10.69 -29.41 3.44
C GLN A 201 11.79 -30.48 3.41
N ILE A 202 12.91 -30.21 2.73
CA ILE A 202 14.06 -31.13 2.71
C ILE A 202 14.61 -31.35 4.13
N ILE A 203 14.73 -30.28 4.92
CA ILE A 203 15.17 -30.38 6.31
C ILE A 203 14.19 -31.22 7.14
N GLN A 204 12.89 -30.96 7.03
CA GLN A 204 11.87 -31.73 7.77
C GLN A 204 11.87 -33.21 7.38
N THR A 205 11.96 -33.52 6.09
CA THR A 205 12.01 -34.90 5.60
C THR A 205 13.29 -35.61 6.06
N SER A 206 14.45 -34.96 5.95
CA SER A 206 15.72 -35.48 6.48
C SER A 206 15.66 -35.73 7.99
N GLN A 207 15.11 -34.79 8.77
CA GLN A 207 14.92 -34.95 10.20
C GLN A 207 13.99 -36.14 10.53
N SER A 208 12.92 -36.34 9.76
CA SER A 208 12.03 -37.49 9.93
C SER A 208 12.73 -38.82 9.64
N GLN A 209 13.61 -38.87 8.63
CA GLN A 209 14.42 -40.04 8.31
C GLN A 209 15.45 -40.33 9.41
N LEU A 210 16.13 -39.30 9.93
CA LEU A 210 17.04 -39.43 11.06
C LEU A 210 16.33 -39.98 12.29
N ASN A 211 15.14 -39.45 12.62
CA ASN A 211 14.36 -39.93 13.74
C ASN A 211 13.95 -41.41 13.56
N ARG A 212 13.57 -41.81 12.35
CA ARG A 212 13.26 -43.21 12.02
C ARG A 212 14.48 -44.12 12.22
N LEU A 213 15.63 -43.77 11.65
CA LEU A 213 16.86 -44.55 11.79
C LEU A 213 17.33 -44.60 13.26
N ASN A 214 17.20 -43.51 14.00
CA ASN A 214 17.52 -43.46 15.43
C ASN A 214 16.64 -44.42 16.24
N SER A 215 15.33 -44.46 15.98
CA SER A 215 14.43 -45.45 16.59
C SER A 215 14.81 -46.89 16.24
N GLN A 216 15.23 -47.16 15.00
CA GLN A 216 15.72 -48.48 14.59
C GLN A 216 17.02 -48.86 15.31
N ILE A 217 17.98 -47.94 15.42
CA ILE A 217 19.23 -48.16 16.15
C ILE A 217 18.94 -48.49 17.61
N LYS A 218 18.05 -47.73 18.26
CA LYS A 218 17.62 -48.00 19.65
C LYS A 218 16.99 -49.39 19.78
N ALA A 219 16.11 -49.78 18.86
CA ALA A 219 15.51 -51.13 18.86
C ALA A 219 16.58 -52.22 18.71
N CYS A 220 17.51 -52.07 17.77
CA CYS A 220 18.63 -53.00 17.58
C CYS A 220 19.54 -53.06 18.81
N GLN A 221 19.80 -51.94 19.48
CA GLN A 221 20.56 -51.90 20.74
C GLN A 221 19.88 -52.71 21.85
N MET A 222 18.57 -52.54 22.03
CA MET A 222 17.81 -53.28 23.04
C MET A 222 17.82 -54.80 22.78
N GLU A 223 17.67 -55.22 21.52
CA GLU A 223 17.79 -56.64 21.16
C GLU A 223 19.22 -57.17 21.36
N LYS A 224 20.25 -56.38 21.04
CA LYS A 224 21.65 -56.73 21.34
C LYS A 224 21.85 -56.94 22.84
N GLU A 225 21.40 -56.01 23.68
CA GLU A 225 21.50 -56.14 25.14
C GLU A 225 20.73 -57.36 25.67
N LYS A 226 19.56 -57.66 25.11
CA LYS A 226 18.76 -58.83 25.48
C LYS A 226 19.48 -60.13 25.13
N LEU A 227 20.06 -60.22 23.93
CA LEU A 227 20.86 -61.38 23.52
C LEU A 227 22.14 -61.53 24.37
N GLU A 228 22.82 -60.42 24.70
CA GLU A 228 23.95 -60.45 25.62
C GLU A 228 23.57 -60.95 27.01
N ARG A 229 22.39 -60.54 27.54
CA ARG A 229 21.85 -61.08 28.80
C ARG A 229 21.58 -62.58 28.70
N GLN A 230 20.96 -63.04 27.61
CA GLN A 230 20.71 -64.47 27.37
C GLN A 230 22.01 -65.28 27.27
N LEU A 231 23.02 -64.77 26.55
CA LEU A 231 24.33 -65.41 26.44
C LEU A 231 25.01 -65.50 27.80
N LYS A 232 25.00 -64.44 28.61
CA LYS A 232 25.53 -64.46 29.98
C LYS A 232 24.82 -65.49 30.86
N GLN A 233 23.52 -65.67 30.67
CA GLN A 233 22.71 -66.67 31.38
C GLN A 233 23.05 -68.10 30.95
N MET A 234 23.35 -68.32 29.66
CA MET A 234 23.76 -69.61 29.11
C MET A 234 25.22 -69.96 29.41
N CYS A 235 26.12 -68.97 29.52
CA CYS A 235 27.55 -69.17 29.73
C CYS A 235 27.97 -69.46 31.19
N PHE A 236 27.03 -69.65 32.13
CA PHE A 236 27.36 -70.16 33.47
C PHE A 236 26.29 -71.13 33.99
N PRO A 237 26.64 -72.42 34.09
CA PRO A 237 26.95 -73.00 35.38
C PRO A 237 28.46 -73.24 35.46
N THR A 238 29.11 -72.46 36.32
CA THR A 238 30.53 -72.61 36.65
C THR A 238 30.75 -74.00 37.26
N CYS A 239 31.28 -74.94 36.48
CA CYS A 239 31.96 -76.08 37.07
C CYS A 239 33.31 -75.58 37.57
N ASN A 240 33.53 -75.71 38.87
CA ASN A 240 34.72 -75.22 39.56
C ASN A 240 35.90 -76.19 39.38
N CYS A 241 36.32 -76.45 38.14
CA CYS A 241 37.55 -77.17 37.83
C CYS A 241 38.56 -76.21 37.18
N GLY A 242 39.60 -75.87 37.94
CA GLY A 242 40.57 -74.83 37.60
C GLY A 242 41.42 -75.17 36.37
N TRP A 243 41.05 -74.60 35.22
CA TRP A 243 41.93 -74.50 34.07
C TRP A 243 41.97 -73.05 33.58
N ASN A 244 43.15 -72.46 33.66
CA ASN A 244 43.48 -71.13 33.20
C ASN A 244 43.26 -71.01 31.68
N PHE A 245 42.19 -70.34 31.26
CA PHE A 245 42.12 -69.81 29.91
C PHE A 245 42.57 -68.35 29.94
N HIS A 246 43.77 -68.09 29.43
CA HIS A 246 44.19 -66.76 29.02
C HIS A 246 43.25 -66.29 27.89
N PRO A 247 42.58 -65.13 28.00
CA PRO A 247 41.95 -64.52 26.84
C PRO A 247 43.07 -64.10 25.89
N ARG A 248 43.16 -64.77 24.73
CA ARG A 248 44.02 -64.34 23.64
C ARG A 248 43.42 -63.07 23.05
N ASP A 249 44.14 -61.97 23.22
CA ASP A 249 43.86 -60.66 22.64
C ASP A 249 43.97 -60.72 21.10
N PRO A 250 42.92 -60.36 20.33
CA PRO A 250 42.97 -60.33 18.87
C PRO A 250 43.17 -58.89 18.36
N TYR A 251 44.24 -58.24 18.81
CA TYR A 251 44.83 -57.10 18.11
C TYR A 251 46.29 -57.45 17.81
N LEU A 252 46.74 -57.14 16.58
CA LEU A 252 48.10 -57.33 16.01
C LEU A 252 48.30 -58.73 15.39
N LEU A 253 48.42 -58.92 14.06
CA LEU A 253 49.20 -58.15 13.10
C LEU A 253 48.93 -58.67 11.67
N THR A 254 48.66 -57.76 10.70
CA THR A 254 49.05 -57.74 9.26
C THR A 254 48.08 -56.78 8.54
N GLY A 255 48.48 -55.66 7.92
CA GLY A 255 49.80 -55.15 7.60
C GLY A 255 49.79 -53.63 7.38
N ALA A 256 50.99 -53.10 7.18
CA ALA A 256 51.32 -51.69 7.06
C ALA A 256 50.63 -50.99 5.87
N GLY A 257 50.01 -49.86 6.17
CA GLY A 257 49.49 -48.87 5.24
C GLY A 257 49.04 -47.67 6.07
N ALA A 258 49.97 -46.79 6.40
CA ALA A 258 49.74 -45.64 7.27
C ALA A 258 48.74 -44.66 6.63
N VAL A 259 47.51 -44.64 7.13
CA VAL A 259 46.59 -43.51 7.01
C VAL A 259 46.25 -43.09 8.43
N GLN A 260 47.06 -42.16 8.96
CA GLN A 260 46.71 -41.43 10.17
C GLN A 260 45.71 -40.35 9.76
N ASP A 261 44.42 -40.67 9.77
CA ASP A 261 43.37 -39.64 9.77
C ASP A 261 43.12 -39.21 11.21
N LEU A 262 44.02 -38.37 11.70
CA LEU A 262 43.83 -37.64 12.94
C LEU A 262 42.96 -36.44 12.60
N GLN A 263 41.70 -36.51 13.03
CA GLN A 263 40.79 -35.38 13.13
C GLN A 263 41.49 -34.20 13.82
N LYS A 264 42.01 -33.27 13.01
CA LYS A 264 42.32 -31.90 13.42
C LYS A 264 41.74 -30.98 12.35
N HIS A 265 40.60 -30.40 12.74
CA HIS A 265 40.01 -29.13 12.31
C HIS A 265 40.28 -28.66 10.86
N PRO A 266 39.23 -28.49 10.04
CA PRO A 266 39.36 -27.75 8.78
C PRO A 266 39.76 -26.29 9.06
N PRO A 267 40.49 -25.66 8.13
CA PRO A 267 40.93 -24.27 8.25
C PRO A 267 39.76 -23.29 8.32
N ASP A 268 40.00 -22.25 9.10
CA ASP A 268 39.20 -21.04 9.33
C ASP A 268 38.68 -20.45 8.01
N TYR A 269 37.47 -20.83 7.61
CA TYR A 269 36.69 -20.09 6.61
C TYR A 269 36.12 -18.86 7.29
N GLN A 270 36.93 -17.80 7.32
CA GLN A 270 36.48 -16.45 7.62
C GLN A 270 35.55 -15.95 6.52
N TRP A 271 34.27 -16.29 6.61
CA TRP A 271 33.20 -15.53 5.95
C TRP A 271 32.03 -15.38 6.91
N TYR A 272 32.24 -14.60 7.96
CA TYR A 272 31.21 -13.79 8.62
C TYR A 272 31.91 -12.57 9.21
N ALA A 273 31.64 -11.39 8.64
CA ALA A 273 31.88 -10.12 9.29
C ALA A 273 30.57 -9.69 9.96
N PRO A 274 30.51 -9.58 11.30
CA PRO A 274 29.44 -8.87 11.97
C PRO A 274 29.59 -7.36 11.69
N ASP A 275 28.48 -6.73 11.29
CA ASP A 275 28.17 -5.30 11.37
C ASP A 275 29.36 -4.34 11.56
N GLN A 276 29.84 -3.76 10.46
CA GLN A 276 30.51 -2.47 10.51
C GLN A 276 29.45 -1.36 10.54
N PHE A 277 28.96 -1.04 11.73
CA PHE A 277 28.60 0.35 12.01
C PHE A 277 29.90 1.17 12.11
N PRO A 278 30.01 2.35 11.48
CA PRO A 278 31.17 3.22 11.69
C PRO A 278 31.22 3.71 13.15
N PRO A 279 32.42 3.85 13.75
CA PRO A 279 32.55 4.24 15.15
C PRO A 279 32.26 5.74 15.34
N ASP A 280 31.37 6.03 16.28
CA ASP A 280 31.35 7.31 17.00
C ASP A 280 32.63 7.43 17.83
N VAL A 281 33.41 8.49 17.63
CA VAL A 281 34.22 9.09 18.71
C VAL A 281 34.05 10.59 18.71
N GLN A 282 33.42 11.01 19.81
CA GLN A 282 33.20 12.35 20.30
C GLN A 282 34.51 13.11 20.47
N HIS A 283 34.50 14.43 20.25
CA HIS A 283 34.93 15.46 21.21
C HIS A 283 34.93 16.85 20.52
N ARG A 284 33.88 17.63 20.75
CA ARG A 284 33.96 18.84 21.58
C ARG A 284 32.58 19.46 21.72
N ALA A 285 32.11 19.45 22.96
CA ALA A 285 31.15 20.41 23.44
C ALA A 285 31.65 21.84 23.15
N SER A 286 30.76 22.69 22.63
CA SER A 286 30.66 24.11 22.94
C SER A 286 29.37 24.67 22.34
N GLY A 287 28.37 24.92 23.21
CA GLY A 287 27.44 26.04 23.06
C GLY A 287 26.09 25.75 22.40
N LEU A 288 25.12 25.25 23.18
CA LEU A 288 23.73 25.68 23.04
C LEU A 288 23.45 26.77 24.09
N PRO A 289 22.76 27.87 23.78
CA PRO A 289 22.04 28.62 24.80
C PRO A 289 20.70 27.93 25.12
N SER A 290 20.44 27.88 26.41
CA SER A 290 19.30 27.26 27.08
C SER A 290 18.05 28.14 26.99
N GLU A 291 16.93 27.59 26.50
CA GLU A 291 15.60 28.12 26.79
C GLU A 291 14.58 26.99 26.95
N LYS A 292 14.32 26.61 28.20
CA LYS A 292 12.97 26.28 28.70
C LYS A 292 12.87 26.71 30.16
N LYS A 293 12.05 27.73 30.41
CA LYS A 293 11.33 27.90 31.68
C LYS A 293 9.85 27.97 31.37
N ALA A 294 9.11 26.98 31.85
CA ALA A 294 7.70 27.10 32.14
C ALA A 294 7.42 26.32 33.44
N SER A 295 6.78 27.04 34.37
CA SER A 295 5.87 26.53 35.40
C SER A 295 6.46 26.04 36.72
N GLN A 296 6.65 26.98 37.65
CA GLN A 296 5.79 27.12 38.85
C GLN A 296 5.64 28.61 39.18
#